data_AF-A0A1Y3XM81-F1
#
_entry.id   AF-A0A1Y3XM81-F1
#
_cell.length_a   1.000
_cell.length_b   1.000
_cell.length_c   1.000
_cell.angle_alpha   90.00
_cell.angle_beta   90.00
_cell.angle_gamma   90.00
#
_symmetry.space_group_name_H-M   'P 1'
#
loop_
_entity.id
_entity.type
_entity.pdbx_description
1 polymer ?
#
loop_
_entity_poly.entity_id
_entity_poly.type
_entity_poly.pdbx_seq_one_letter_code
_entity_poly.pdbx_strand_id
1 'polypeptide(L)' 'MAKLCDFGKEIKKRLVDLDQSQEWLIEEVRRDTGLYFDNGYLYKILTGTRSAPRIVQSIRTILKMEN' A
#
# COMPACT_ATOMS: atom_id res chain seq x y z
N MET A 1 -10.28 11.64 -12.50
CA MET A 1 -9.43 10.48 -12.17
C MET A 1 -8.21 10.97 -11.44
N ALA A 2 -7.97 10.55 -10.19
CA ALA A 2 -6.74 10.94 -9.51
C ALA A 2 -5.54 10.22 -10.12
N LYS A 3 -4.47 10.97 -10.37
CA LYS A 3 -3.21 10.43 -10.87
C LYS A 3 -2.52 9.67 -9.73
N LEU A 4 -2.17 8.42 -9.98
CA LEU A 4 -1.34 7.65 -9.05
C LEU A 4 0.06 8.28 -9.00
N CYS A 5 0.61 8.40 -7.79
CA CYS A 5 2.02 8.72 -7.61
C CYS A 5 2.88 7.51 -8.01
N ASP A 6 4.19 7.69 -8.12
CA ASP A 6 5.07 6.61 -8.59
C ASP A 6 5.06 5.40 -7.63
N PHE A 7 5.05 5.65 -6.32
CA PHE A 7 4.86 4.60 -5.32
C PHE A 7 3.51 3.89 -5.46
N GLY A 8 2.43 4.63 -5.73
CA GLY A 8 1.11 4.05 -5.94
C GLY A 8 1.02 3.16 -7.18
N LYS A 9 1.73 3.52 -8.26
CA LYS A 9 1.85 2.66 -9.45
C LYS A 9 2.62 1.39 -9.12
N GLU A 10 3.69 1.51 -8.35
CA GLU A 10 4.54 0.39 -7.96
C GLU A 10 3.78 -0.63 -7.10
N ILE A 11 3.02 -0.15 -6.11
CA ILE A 11 2.10 -0.99 -5.30
C ILE A 11 1.18 -1.79 -6.21
N LYS A 12 0.52 -1.14 -7.19
CA LYS A 12 -0.43 -1.83 -8.08
C LYS A 12 0.25 -2.88 -8.95
N LYS A 13 1.42 -2.58 -9.51
CA LYS A 13 2.20 -3.57 -10.29
C LYS A 13 2.52 -4.79 -9.43
N ARG A 14 3.00 -4.54 -8.22
CA ARG A 14 3.43 -5.61 -7.33
C ARG A 14 2.28 -6.49 -6.83
N LEU A 15 1.10 -5.91 -6.61
CA LEU A 15 -0.11 -6.67 -6.31
C LEU A 15 -0.48 -7.62 -7.46
N VAL A 16 -0.36 -7.16 -8.71
CA VAL A 16 -0.58 -8.03 -9.89
C VAL A 16 0.48 -9.13 -9.95
N ASP A 17 1.75 -8.82 -9.74
CA ASP A 17 2.83 -9.82 -9.74
C ASP A 17 2.66 -10.90 -8.66
N LEU A 18 2.02 -10.55 -7.54
CA LEU A 18 1.76 -11.45 -6.41
C LEU A 18 0.40 -12.14 -6.49
N ASP A 19 -0.42 -11.84 -7.51
CA ASP A 19 -1.81 -12.26 -7.65
C ASP A 19 -2.65 -11.96 -6.40
N GLN A 20 -2.48 -10.75 -5.83
CA GLN A 20 -3.17 -10.30 -4.61
C GLN A 20 -4.05 -9.07 -4.86
N SER A 21 -5.10 -8.94 -4.04
CA SER A 21 -6.02 -7.80 -4.07
C SER A 21 -5.58 -6.64 -3.19
N GLN A 22 -6.23 -5.48 -3.35
CA GLN A 22 -6.01 -4.32 -2.48
C GLN A 22 -6.53 -4.57 -1.06
N GLU A 23 -7.63 -5.32 -0.95
CA GLU A 23 -8.21 -5.78 0.31
C GLU A 23 -7.22 -6.65 1.09
N TRP A 24 -6.56 -7.59 0.41
CA TRP A 24 -5.51 -8.42 1.01
C TRP A 24 -4.38 -7.57 1.57
N LEU A 25 -3.89 -6.59 0.80
CA LEU A 25 -2.84 -5.68 1.28
C LEU A 25 -3.28 -4.89 2.52
N ILE A 26 -4.53 -4.45 2.55
CA ILE A 26 -5.08 -3.73 3.70
C ILE A 26 -5.07 -4.61 4.95
N GLU A 27 -5.50 -5.87 4.83
CA GLU A 27 -5.51 -6.82 5.93
C GLU A 27 -4.11 -7.15 6.44
N GLU A 28 -3.15 -7.37 5.54
CA GLU A 28 -1.77 -7.67 5.93
C GLU A 28 -1.09 -6.47 6.60
N VAL A 29 -1.31 -5.24 6.09
CA VAL A 29 -0.78 -4.03 6.72
C VAL A 29 -1.40 -3.81 8.10
N ARG A 30 -2.70 -4.08 8.28
CA ARG A 30 -3.36 -4.04 9.59
C ARG A 30 -2.74 -5.05 10.54
N ARG A 31 -2.50 -6.27 10.07
CA ARG A 31 -1.92 -7.38 10.84
C ARG A 31 -0.49 -7.07 11.29
N ASP A 32 0.33 -6.52 10.39
CA ASP A 32 1.73 -6.17 10.65
C ASP A 32 1.86 -4.95 11.59
N THR A 33 1.09 -3.89 11.35
CA THR A 33 1.26 -2.64 12.10
C THR A 33 0.40 -2.51 13.35
N GLY A 34 -0.70 -3.26 13.43
CA GLY A 34 -1.75 -3.11 14.44
C GLY A 34 -2.54 -1.79 14.32
N LEU A 35 -2.36 -1.04 13.24
CA LEU A 35 -2.97 0.28 13.05
C LEU A 35 -4.21 0.23 12.16
N TYR A 36 -5.08 1.23 12.32
CA TYR A 36 -6.20 1.44 11.41
C TYR A 36 -5.69 1.79 10.00
N PHE A 37 -6.10 1.00 9.03
CA PHE A 37 -5.75 1.18 7.61
C PHE A 37 -6.92 0.71 6.74
N ASP A 38 -7.43 1.47 5.78
CA ASP A 38 -8.60 1.09 4.97
C ASP A 38 -8.42 1.49 3.49
N ASN A 39 -9.44 1.25 2.67
CA ASN A 39 -9.42 1.62 1.25
C ASN A 39 -9.19 3.12 1.02
N GLY A 40 -9.79 3.99 1.85
CA GLY A 40 -9.61 5.44 1.75
C GLY A 40 -8.18 5.87 2.12
N TYR A 41 -7.59 5.22 3.11
CA TYR A 41 -6.20 5.43 3.51
C TYR A 41 -5.25 4.94 2.42
N LEU A 42 -5.45 3.71 1.92
CA LEU A 42 -4.68 3.17 0.81
C LEU A 42 -4.76 4.10 -0.40
N TYR A 43 -5.94 4.59 -0.77
CA TYR A 43 -6.10 5.55 -1.85
C TYR A 43 -5.29 6.83 -1.64
N LYS A 44 -5.22 7.35 -0.41
CA LYS A 44 -4.38 8.51 -0.09
C LYS A 44 -2.89 8.21 -0.26
N ILE A 45 -2.43 7.00 0.07
CA ILE A 45 -1.05 6.56 -0.20
C ILE A 45 -0.80 6.44 -1.71
N LEU A 46 -1.71 5.79 -2.44
CA LEU A 46 -1.63 5.58 -3.88
C LEU A 46 -1.58 6.89 -4.68
N THR A 47 -2.21 7.95 -4.18
CA THR A 47 -2.22 9.28 -4.78
C THR A 47 -1.11 10.20 -4.24
N GLY A 48 -0.34 9.74 -3.24
CA GLY A 48 0.72 10.54 -2.60
C GLY A 48 0.20 11.65 -1.68
N THR A 49 -1.10 11.70 -1.39
CA THR A 49 -1.70 12.70 -0.48
C THR A 49 -1.48 12.36 1.00
N ARG A 50 -1.02 11.14 1.31
CA ARG A 50 -0.61 10.73 2.66
C ARG A 50 0.60 9.80 2.60
N SER A 51 1.57 10.05 3.46
CA SER A 51 2.75 9.21 3.65
C SER A 51 2.98 9.00 5.15
N ALA A 52 2.44 7.90 5.69
CA ALA A 52 2.70 7.52 7.06
C ALA A 52 3.89 6.55 7.10
N PRO A 53 5.05 6.92 7.69
CA PRO A 53 6.27 6.13 7.57
C PRO A 53 6.12 4.66 7.96
N ARG A 54 5.43 4.37 9.07
CA ARG A 54 5.17 2.99 9.52
C ARG A 54 4.34 2.18 8.51
N ILE A 55 3.30 2.79 7.94
CA ILE A 55 2.44 2.12 6.95
C ILE A 55 3.19 1.92 5.63
N VAL A 56 3.94 2.93 5.17
CA VAL A 56 4.74 2.84 3.95
C VAL A 56 5.80 1.74 4.07
N GLN A 57 6.48 1.68 5.23
CA GLN A 57 7.45 0.63 5.49
C GLN A 57 6.80 -0.76 5.51
N SER A 58 5.65 -0.90 6.16
CA SER A 58 4.88 -2.15 6.19
C SER A 58 4.48 -2.60 4.78
N ILE A 59 3.95 -1.69 3.95
CA ILE A 59 3.61 -1.97 2.54
C ILE A 59 4.84 -2.46 1.77
N ARG A 60 5.99 -1.78 1.92
CA ARG A 60 7.25 -2.20 1.25
C ARG A 60 7.67 -3.60 1.67
N THR A 61 7.61 -3.90 2.96
CA THR A 61 7.92 -5.22 3.51
C THR A 61 6.99 -6.30 2.96
N ILE A 62 5.67 -6.09 3.03
CA ILE A 62 4.64 -7.05 2.59
C ILE A 62 4.76 -7.33 1.08
N LEU A 63 4.94 -6.27 0.30
CA LEU A 63 5.06 -6.36 -1.16
C LEU A 63 6.48 -6.75 -1.61
N LYS A 64 7.41 -6.96 -0.68
CA LYS A 64 8.82 -7.30 -0.96
C LYS A 64 9.44 -6.32 -1.96
N MET A 65 9.22 -5.04 -1.74
CA MET A 65 9.78 -3.94 -2.52
C MET A 65 11.13 -3.57 -1.92
N GLU A 66 12.17 -3.43 -2.76
CA GLU A 66 13.48 -2.97 -2.32
C GLU A 66 13.41 -1.47 -1.91
N ASN A 67 14.30 -1.07 -0.99
CA ASN A 67 14.23 0.22 -0.32
C ASN A 67 14.78 1.36 -1.18
#